data_AF-A0A165X0W5-F1
#
_entry.id   AF-A0A165X0W5-F1
#
_cell.length_a   1.000
_cell.length_b   1.000
_cell.length_c   1.000
_cell.angle_alpha   90.00
_cell.angle_beta   90.00
_cell.angle_gamma   90.00
#
_symmetry.space_group_name_H-M   'P 1'
#
loop_
_entity.id
_entity.type
_entity.pdbx_description
1 polymer ?
#
loop_
_entity_poly.entity_id
_entity_poly.type
_entity_poly.pdbx_seq_one_letter_code
_entity_poly.pdbx_strand_id
1 'polypeptide(L)'
;MRFLGITLALLLAGGSSVYADEAATSKRDMSKLTCGEFLEMSAPDAVVTLFWIDGYLSSKNDAPVWDAETFVEHRDKLVKICASEDGKEKFLFEEVEELN
;
A
#
# COMPACT_ATOMS: atom_id res chain seq x y z
N MET A 1 -0.37 3.65 -55.18
CA MET A 1 -1.45 3.15 -54.30
C MET A 1 -1.21 1.77 -53.66
N ARG A 2 -0.05 1.10 -53.83
CA ARG A 2 0.24 -0.20 -53.17
C ARG A 2 1.12 -0.14 -51.91
N PHE A 3 1.80 0.98 -51.66
CA PHE A 3 2.68 1.15 -50.50
C PHE A 3 2.02 1.85 -49.30
N LEU A 4 0.87 2.51 -49.49
CA LEU A 4 0.18 3.25 -48.43
C LEU A 4 -0.60 2.33 -47.47
N GLY A 5 -0.91 1.11 -47.89
CA GLY A 5 -1.64 0.13 -47.07
C GLY A 5 -0.75 -0.66 -46.12
N ILE A 6 0.54 -0.80 -46.42
CA ILE A 6 1.47 -1.62 -45.63
C ILE A 6 1.96 -0.84 -44.40
N THR A 7 2.10 0.48 -44.51
CA THR A 7 2.52 1.34 -43.38
C THR A 7 1.45 1.55 -42.32
N LEU A 8 0.15 1.42 -42.65
CA LEU A 8 -0.93 1.59 -41.67
C LEU A 8 -1.15 0.36 -40.78
N ALA A 9 -0.78 -0.84 -41.24
CA ALA A 9 -0.94 -2.08 -40.47
C ALA A 9 0.11 -2.23 -39.35
N LEU A 10 1.28 -1.61 -39.49
CA LEU A 10 2.37 -1.71 -38.50
C LEU A 10 2.20 -0.80 -37.28
N LEU A 11 1.36 0.23 -37.37
CA LEU A 11 1.10 1.17 -36.26
C LEU A 11 0.08 0.66 -35.23
N LEU A 12 -0.69 -0.37 -35.56
CA LEU A 12 -1.74 -0.91 -34.69
C LEU A 12 -1.29 -2.09 -33.81
N ALA A 13 -0.05 -2.58 -33.96
CA ALA A 13 0.45 -3.75 -33.23
C ALA A 13 1.25 -3.42 -31.95
N GLY A 14 1.47 -2.13 -31.63
CA GLY A 14 2.36 -1.72 -30.53
C GLY A 14 1.68 -1.18 -29.26
N GLY A 15 0.34 -1.22 -29.17
CA GLY A 15 -0.41 -0.43 -28.19
C GLY A 15 -0.88 -1.12 -26.90
N SER A 16 -0.63 -2.41 -26.71
CA SER A 16 -1.25 -3.18 -25.62
C SER A 16 -0.25 -3.84 -24.67
N SER A 17 0.84 -3.15 -24.32
CA SER A 17 1.78 -3.61 -23.28
C SER A 17 1.68 -2.82 -21.97
N VAL A 18 0.85 -1.77 -21.88
CA VAL A 18 0.87 -0.83 -20.74
C VAL A 18 -0.04 -1.26 -19.57
N TYR A 19 -0.78 -2.36 -19.71
CA TYR A 19 -1.61 -2.91 -18.63
C TYR A 19 -1.20 -4.34 -18.28
N ALA A 20 0.09 -4.58 -18.16
CA ALA A 20 0.58 -5.60 -17.26
C ALA A 20 1.12 -4.86 -16.03
N ASP A 21 0.21 -4.25 -15.27
CA ASP A 21 0.46 -4.16 -13.84
C ASP A 21 0.46 -5.64 -13.42
N GLU A 22 1.65 -6.24 -13.29
CA GLU A 22 1.74 -7.47 -12.53
C GLU A 22 1.01 -7.13 -11.23
N ALA A 23 -0.18 -7.70 -11.05
CA ALA A 23 -0.83 -7.70 -9.77
C ALA A 23 0.13 -8.46 -8.86
N ALA A 24 1.10 -7.72 -8.33
CA ALA A 24 2.08 -8.16 -7.39
C ALA A 24 1.24 -8.41 -6.14
N THR A 25 0.61 -9.57 -6.13
CA THR A 25 0.20 -10.23 -4.90
C THR A 25 1.51 -10.69 -4.26
N SER A 26 2.39 -9.74 -3.97
CA SER A 26 3.56 -9.94 -3.15
C SER A 26 2.98 -10.16 -1.78
N LYS A 27 2.82 -11.43 -1.41
CA LYS A 27 2.58 -11.83 -0.02
C LYS A 27 3.54 -11.01 0.85
N ARG A 28 3.00 -10.01 1.56
CA ARG A 28 3.80 -9.12 2.40
C ARG A 28 3.80 -9.68 3.81
N ASP A 29 4.99 -9.87 4.35
CA ASP A 29 5.17 -10.18 5.76
C ASP A 29 5.06 -8.88 6.55
N MET A 30 3.89 -8.62 7.12
CA MET A 30 3.61 -7.37 7.83
C MET A 30 4.55 -7.16 9.02
N SER A 31 5.08 -8.24 9.61
CA SER A 31 6.04 -8.17 10.72
C SER A 31 7.41 -7.61 10.33
N LYS A 32 7.70 -7.52 9.02
CA LYS A 32 8.99 -7.02 8.49
C LYS A 32 8.86 -5.69 7.78
N LEU A 33 7.64 -5.17 7.64
CA LEU A 33 7.43 -3.90 6.99
C LEU A 33 8.00 -2.78 7.86
N THR A 34 8.89 -1.97 7.30
CA THR A 34 9.48 -0.82 8.00
C THR A 34 8.60 0.42 7.87
N CYS A 35 8.76 1.35 8.80
CA CYS A 35 8.16 2.68 8.75
C CYS A 35 8.60 3.47 7.50
N GLY A 36 9.86 3.35 7.08
CA GLY A 36 10.36 3.96 5.84
C GLY A 36 9.62 3.44 4.60
N GLU A 37 9.51 2.11 4.46
CA GLU A 37 8.75 1.50 3.37
C GLU A 37 7.27 1.90 3.38
N PHE A 38 6.65 2.04 4.56
CA PHE A 38 5.28 2.52 4.70
C PHE A 38 5.09 3.96 4.19
N LEU A 39 6.01 4.86 4.53
CA LEU A 39 5.96 6.26 4.09
C LEU A 39 6.20 6.44 2.59
N GLU A 40 6.90 5.51 1.95
CA GLU A 40 7.19 5.54 0.51
C GLU A 40 6.11 4.85 -0.35
N MET A 41 5.10 4.24 0.27
CA MET A 41 4.04 3.56 -0.46
C MET A 41 3.23 4.50 -1.34
N SER A 42 2.72 3.95 -2.44
CA SER A 42 1.63 4.59 -3.18
C SER A 42 0.42 4.80 -2.25
N ALA A 43 -0.38 5.85 -2.49
CA ALA A 43 -1.57 6.09 -1.68
C ALA A 43 -2.53 4.88 -1.62
N PRO A 44 -2.79 4.14 -2.72
CA PRO A 44 -3.56 2.90 -2.66
C PRO A 44 -2.95 1.83 -1.74
N ASP A 45 -1.63 1.59 -1.83
CA ASP A 45 -0.96 0.56 -1.02
C ASP A 45 -0.91 0.94 0.46
N ALA A 46 -0.72 2.23 0.75
CA ALA A 46 -0.76 2.77 2.11
C ALA A 46 -2.15 2.57 2.73
N VAL A 47 -3.21 2.86 1.97
CA VAL A 47 -4.60 2.65 2.43
C VAL A 47 -4.89 1.17 2.70
N VAL A 48 -4.51 0.27 1.79
CA VAL A 48 -4.68 -1.18 2.01
C VAL A 48 -3.90 -1.66 3.23
N THR A 49 -2.67 -1.17 3.42
CA THR A 49 -1.83 -1.48 4.58
C THR A 49 -2.48 -1.02 5.89
N LEU A 50 -3.00 0.21 5.92
CA LEU A 50 -3.71 0.75 7.09
C LEU A 50 -5.00 -0.01 7.39
N PHE A 51 -5.77 -0.41 6.37
CA PHE A 51 -6.97 -1.24 6.57
C PHE A 51 -6.63 -2.64 7.08
N TRP A 52 -5.51 -3.22 6.66
CA TRP A 52 -5.03 -4.48 7.22
C TRP A 52 -4.68 -4.33 8.71
N ILE A 53 -4.00 -3.25 9.08
CA ILE A 53 -3.66 -2.91 10.47
C ILE A 53 -4.92 -2.73 11.33
N ASP A 54 -5.90 -1.97 10.81
CA ASP A 54 -7.18 -1.75 11.48
C ASP A 54 -7.93 -3.06 11.75
N GLY A 55 -7.97 -3.97 10.76
CA GLY A 55 -8.54 -5.29 10.92
C GLY A 55 -7.79 -6.16 11.94
N TYR A 56 -6.46 -6.07 11.98
CA TYR A 56 -5.63 -6.76 12.98
C TYR A 56 -5.96 -6.28 14.41
N LEU A 57 -6.00 -4.97 14.63
CA LEU A 57 -6.33 -4.38 15.94
C LEU A 57 -7.78 -4.69 16.34
N SER A 58 -8.71 -4.60 15.41
CA SER A 58 -10.12 -4.98 15.61
C SER A 58 -10.27 -6.44 16.06
N SER A 59 -9.53 -7.36 15.42
CA SER A 59 -9.48 -8.77 15.80
C SER A 59 -8.89 -8.98 17.20
N LYS A 60 -7.80 -8.27 17.52
CA LYS A 60 -7.14 -8.33 18.84
C LYS A 60 -8.07 -7.86 19.96
N ASN A 61 -8.96 -6.91 19.68
CA ASN A 61 -9.87 -6.29 20.64
C ASN A 61 -11.29 -6.89 20.65
N ASP A 62 -11.55 -7.96 19.89
CA ASP A 62 -12.90 -8.53 19.70
C ASP A 62 -13.95 -7.48 19.30
N ALA A 63 -13.53 -6.53 18.46
CA ALA A 63 -14.31 -5.37 18.05
C ALA A 63 -14.60 -5.42 16.53
N PRO A 64 -15.64 -6.13 16.07
CA PRO A 64 -15.97 -6.24 14.65
C PRO A 64 -16.73 -5.00 14.13
N VAL A 65 -16.28 -3.81 14.52
CA VAL A 65 -16.88 -2.52 14.14
C VAL A 65 -15.77 -1.63 13.62
N TRP A 66 -15.95 -1.12 12.40
CA TRP A 66 -15.06 -0.11 11.86
C TRP A 66 -15.44 1.28 12.39
N ASP A 67 -14.50 1.91 13.09
CA ASP A 67 -14.64 3.27 13.61
C ASP A 67 -13.70 4.23 12.86
N ALA A 68 -14.30 5.15 12.10
CA ALA A 68 -13.54 6.05 11.22
C ALA A 68 -12.66 7.03 12.00
N GLU A 69 -13.06 7.43 13.21
CA GLU A 69 -12.30 8.35 14.05
C GLU A 69 -11.03 7.68 14.60
N THR A 70 -11.17 6.48 15.15
CA THR A 70 -10.07 5.63 15.63
C THR A 70 -9.12 5.28 14.49
N PHE A 71 -9.65 4.96 13.30
CA PHE A 71 -8.84 4.70 12.12
C PHE A 71 -7.95 5.90 11.75
N VAL A 72 -8.53 7.10 11.74
CA VAL A 72 -7.80 8.35 11.49
C VAL A 72 -6.78 8.64 12.58
N GLU A 73 -7.14 8.45 13.85
CA GLU A 73 -6.24 8.63 14.98
C GLU A 73 -5.02 7.70 14.92
N HIS A 74 -5.25 6.41 14.67
CA HIS A 74 -4.19 5.41 14.52
C HIS A 74 -3.28 5.72 13.34
N ARG A 75 -3.84 6.09 12.18
CA ARG A 75 -3.07 6.56 11.04
C ARG A 75 -2.16 7.72 11.42
N ASP A 76 -2.70 8.74 12.07
CA ASP A 76 -1.95 9.96 12.38
C ASP A 76 -0.84 9.69 13.41
N LYS A 77 -1.09 8.81 14.40
CA LYS A 77 -0.07 8.32 15.32
C LYS A 77 1.06 7.59 14.59
N LEU A 78 0.73 6.63 13.73
CA LEU A 78 1.72 5.87 12.96
C LEU A 78 2.54 6.77 12.03
N VAL A 79 1.89 7.66 11.29
CA VAL A 79 2.59 8.62 10.41
C VAL A 79 3.55 9.48 11.21
N LYS A 80 3.13 9.99 12.37
CA LYS A 80 3.96 10.80 13.25
C LYS A 80 5.19 10.03 13.75
N ILE A 81 5.00 8.79 14.20
CA ILE A 81 6.08 7.91 14.66
C ILE A 81 7.04 7.63 13.50
N CYS A 82 6.53 7.14 12.37
CA CYS A 82 7.34 6.75 11.23
C CYS A 82 8.10 7.92 10.60
N ALA A 83 7.54 9.14 10.64
CA ALA A 83 8.18 10.34 10.08
C ALA A 83 9.25 10.97 10.99
N SER A 84 9.43 10.46 12.22
CA SER A 84 10.50 10.92 13.12
C SER A 84 11.89 10.53 12.60
N GLU A 85 12.93 11.16 13.15
CA GLU A 85 14.32 10.94 12.71
C GLU A 85 14.77 9.49 12.89
N ASP A 86 14.39 8.86 14.00
CA ASP A 86 14.65 7.46 14.32
C ASP A 86 13.55 6.50 13.83
N GLY A 87 12.37 7.03 13.52
CA GLY A 87 11.19 6.24 13.18
C GLY A 87 11.31 5.44 11.88
N LYS A 88 12.04 5.95 10.88
CA LYS A 88 12.09 5.34 9.54
C LYS A 88 12.65 3.92 9.52
N GLU A 89 13.59 3.63 10.43
CA GLU A 89 14.25 2.32 10.52
C GLU A 89 13.47 1.32 11.41
N LYS A 90 12.39 1.76 12.07
CA LYS A 90 11.58 0.89 12.93
C LYS A 90 10.67 0.00 12.11
N PHE A 91 10.34 -1.17 12.65
CA PHE A 91 9.31 -2.03 12.08
C PHE A 91 7.93 -1.45 12.38
N LEU A 92 7.14 -1.23 11.33
CA LEU A 92 5.79 -0.66 11.45
C LEU A 92 4.91 -1.48 12.41
N PHE A 93 5.03 -2.81 12.36
CA PHE A 93 4.19 -3.70 13.14
C PHE A 93 4.45 -3.59 14.64
N GLU A 94 5.68 -3.29 15.07
CA GLU A 94 6.00 -3.06 16.48
C GLU A 94 5.28 -1.81 17.00
N GLU A 95 5.28 -0.73 16.22
CA GLU A 95 4.56 0.51 16.56
C GLU A 95 3.05 0.34 16.54
N VAL A 96 2.52 -0.54 15.68
CA VAL A 96 1.09 -0.91 15.65
C VAL A 96 0.68 -1.61 16.95
N GLU A 97 1.55 -2.47 17.50
CA GLU A 97 1.25 -3.16 18.75
C GLU A 97 1.13 -2.21 19.95
N GLU A 98 1.78 -1.04 19.90
CA GLU A 98 1.70 0.02 20.91
C GLU A 98 0.43 0.89 20.83
N LEU A 99 -0.33 0.81 19.73
CA LEU A 99 -1.60 1.54 19.60
C LEU A 99 -2.74 0.95 20.45
N ASN A 100 -2.52 -0.22 21.04
CA ASN A 100 -3.56 -1.04 21.67
C ASN A 100 -3.62 -0.91 23.19
#